data_AF-A0A1Q3H085-F1
#
_entry.id   AF-A0A1Q3H085-F1
#
_cell.length_a   1.000
_cell.length_b   1.000
_cell.length_c   1.000
_cell.angle_alpha   90.00
_cell.angle_beta   90.00
_cell.angle_gamma   90.00
#
_symmetry.space_group_name_H-M   'P 1'
#
loop_
_entity.id
_entity.type
_entity.pdbx_description
1 polymer ?
#
loop_
_entity_poly.entity_id
_entity_poly.type
_entity_poly.pdbx_seq_one_letter_code
_entity_poly.pdbx_strand_id
1 'polypeptide(L)'
;MENIASDIHNTILTPKRKTLIDGLIAIITGLEKSFVPSTPNPKHYEIWFHHSFDFGYTVIGMENFTVEIGENTDNERLNSILEKHELSEEIIVQIKQACEFDFFTACWTEIEHTLDRKIRCFLIEHGILRGWDVNRRQLVDGEKIDEILEKEGVYDNL
;
A
#
# COMPACT_ATOMS: atom_id res chain seq x y z
N MET A 1 -11.24 11.07 -17.05
CA MET A 1 -10.71 10.18 -15.99
C MET A 1 -10.79 10.81 -14.60
N GLU A 2 -10.56 12.12 -14.44
CA GLU A 2 -10.62 12.80 -13.12
C GLU A 2 -11.89 12.49 -12.30
N ASN A 3 -13.06 12.36 -12.95
CA ASN A 3 -14.31 12.07 -12.23
C ASN A 3 -14.34 10.66 -11.60
N ILE A 4 -13.82 9.64 -12.29
CA ILE A 4 -13.85 8.24 -11.81
C ILE A 4 -12.90 8.05 -10.63
N ALA A 5 -11.65 8.49 -10.79
CA ALA A 5 -10.64 8.36 -9.74
C ALA A 5 -11.06 9.13 -8.49
N SER A 6 -11.59 10.34 -8.65
CA SER A 6 -12.12 11.12 -7.52
C SER A 6 -13.30 10.42 -6.83
N ASP A 7 -14.24 9.85 -7.59
CA ASP A 7 -15.39 9.14 -7.01
C ASP A 7 -14.96 7.89 -6.24
N ILE A 8 -14.01 7.13 -6.79
CA ILE A 8 -13.40 5.97 -6.13
C ILE A 8 -12.70 6.41 -4.83
N HIS A 9 -11.87 7.46 -4.89
CA HIS A 9 -11.19 7.97 -3.71
C HIS A 9 -12.16 8.42 -2.62
N ASN A 10 -13.17 9.20 -2.97
CA ASN A 10 -14.07 9.79 -1.98
C ASN A 10 -15.03 8.76 -1.39
N THR A 11 -15.52 7.83 -2.22
CA THR A 11 -16.59 6.91 -1.83
C THR A 11 -16.07 5.61 -1.23
N ILE A 12 -14.89 5.15 -1.66
CA ILE A 12 -14.36 3.84 -1.30
C ILE A 12 -13.10 3.98 -0.43
N LEU A 13 -12.09 4.72 -0.89
CA LEU A 13 -10.76 4.69 -0.24
C LEU A 13 -10.66 5.63 0.98
N THR A 14 -11.18 6.85 0.88
CA THR A 14 -11.11 7.86 1.96
C THR A 14 -11.71 7.37 3.28
N PRO A 15 -12.88 6.71 3.30
CA PRO A 15 -13.43 6.13 4.54
C PRO A 15 -12.49 5.14 5.23
N LYS A 16 -11.60 4.49 4.48
CA LYS A 16 -10.71 3.41 4.95
C LYS A 16 -9.36 3.92 5.42
N ARG A 17 -9.02 5.17 5.06
CA ARG A 17 -7.75 5.82 5.38
C ARG A 17 -7.34 5.66 6.84
N LYS A 18 -8.26 5.95 7.76
CA LYS A 18 -7.97 5.91 9.20
C LYS A 18 -7.58 4.51 9.65
N THR A 19 -8.34 3.49 9.26
CA THR A 19 -8.08 2.09 9.63
C THR A 19 -6.72 1.63 9.13
N LEU A 20 -6.37 1.95 7.87
CA LEU A 20 -5.07 1.60 7.31
C LEU A 20 -3.93 2.27 8.08
N ILE A 21 -4.04 3.57 8.33
CA ILE A 21 -3.01 4.34 9.03
C ILE A 21 -2.82 3.84 10.47
N ASP A 22 -3.91 3.68 11.22
CA ASP A 22 -3.85 3.21 12.61
C ASP A 22 -3.21 1.81 12.68
N GLY A 23 -3.58 0.90 11.77
CA GLY A 23 -3.03 -0.45 11.69
C GLY A 23 -1.53 -0.44 11.37
N LEU A 24 -1.11 0.32 10.36
CA LEU A 24 0.30 0.42 9.99
C LEU A 24 1.13 1.11 11.09
N ILE A 25 0.61 2.13 11.76
CA ILE A 25 1.27 2.75 12.92
C ILE A 25 1.46 1.74 14.05
N ALA A 26 0.43 0.93 14.37
CA ALA A 26 0.53 -0.08 15.41
C ALA A 26 1.65 -1.09 15.12
N ILE A 27 1.80 -1.50 13.86
CA ILE A 27 2.90 -2.35 13.40
C ILE A 27 4.26 -1.65 13.56
N ILE A 28 4.37 -0.42 13.04
CA ILE A 28 5.63 0.33 13.01
C ILE A 28 6.16 0.68 14.41
N THR A 29 5.26 0.88 15.36
CA THR A 29 5.56 1.23 16.75
C THR A 29 5.66 0.01 17.67
N GLY A 30 5.46 -1.20 17.16
CA GLY A 30 5.53 -2.45 17.92
C GLY A 30 4.34 -2.69 18.86
N LEU A 31 3.21 -2.02 18.63
CA LEU A 31 1.96 -2.27 19.35
C LEU A 31 1.22 -3.51 18.84
N GLU A 32 1.35 -3.82 17.54
CA GLU A 32 0.82 -5.07 16.97
C GLU A 32 1.81 -6.21 17.25
N LYS A 33 1.42 -7.09 18.18
CA LYS A 33 2.30 -8.17 18.68
C LYS A 33 2.40 -9.36 17.73
N SER A 34 1.41 -9.51 16.85
CA SER A 34 1.35 -10.61 15.89
C SER A 34 2.29 -10.38 14.69
N PHE A 35 2.83 -9.16 14.57
CA PHE A 35 3.86 -8.84 13.60
C PHE A 35 5.25 -8.95 14.24
N VAL A 36 6.17 -9.61 13.55
CA VAL A 36 7.59 -9.69 13.95
C VAL A 36 8.45 -9.19 12.79
N PRO A 37 9.18 -8.07 12.93
CA PRO A 37 10.01 -7.55 11.84
C PRO A 37 11.24 -8.44 11.60
N SER A 38 11.70 -8.50 10.34
CA SER A 38 12.91 -9.24 9.95
C SER A 38 14.20 -8.73 10.61
N THR A 39 14.23 -7.45 10.98
CA THR A 39 15.35 -6.83 11.70
C THR A 39 14.84 -5.95 12.84
N PRO A 40 15.59 -5.85 13.96
CA PRO A 40 15.30 -4.85 14.98
C PRO A 40 15.40 -3.44 14.39
N ASN A 41 14.38 -2.59 14.61
CA ASN A 41 14.30 -1.23 14.07
C ASN A 41 14.43 -1.19 12.53
N PRO A 42 13.47 -1.77 11.80
CA PRO A 42 13.52 -1.83 10.34
C PRO A 42 13.56 -0.41 9.75
N LYS A 43 14.53 -0.19 8.84
CA LYS A 43 14.68 1.08 8.11
C LYS A 43 13.75 1.19 6.91
N HIS A 44 13.22 0.06 6.46
CA HIS A 44 12.24 -0.04 5.39
C HIS A 44 11.16 -1.04 5.74
N TYR A 45 10.00 -0.92 5.09
CA TYR A 45 8.93 -1.91 5.13
C TYR A 45 8.53 -2.30 3.72
N GLU A 46 8.33 -3.59 3.51
CA GLU A 46 7.64 -4.12 2.35
C GLU A 46 6.20 -4.41 2.72
N ILE A 47 5.28 -3.91 1.90
CA ILE A 47 3.84 -4.05 2.11
C ILE A 47 3.26 -4.64 0.84
N TRP A 48 2.65 -5.81 0.96
CA TRP A 48 2.15 -6.59 -0.15
C TRP A 48 0.62 -6.60 -0.17
N PHE A 49 0.06 -6.55 -1.37
CA PHE A 49 -1.37 -6.80 -1.60
C PHE A 49 -1.52 -7.75 -2.79
N HIS A 50 -2.62 -8.51 -2.84
CA HIS A 50 -2.80 -9.55 -3.87
C HIS A 50 -3.28 -8.94 -5.19
N HIS A 51 -4.37 -8.19 -5.15
CA HIS A 51 -4.90 -7.39 -6.26
C HIS A 51 -5.35 -6.01 -5.79
N SER A 52 -5.30 -5.04 -6.69
CA SER A 52 -5.83 -3.70 -6.40
C SER A 52 -7.30 -3.79 -6.00
N PHE A 53 -7.68 -3.13 -4.88
CA PHE A 53 -9.01 -3.22 -4.25
C PHE A 53 -9.34 -4.57 -3.58
N ASP A 54 -8.35 -5.41 -3.25
CA ASP A 54 -8.55 -6.52 -2.29
C ASP A 54 -8.61 -6.02 -0.83
N PHE A 55 -8.18 -4.78 -0.57
CA PHE A 55 -8.22 -4.09 0.73
C PHE A 55 -7.49 -4.78 1.88
N GLY A 56 -6.60 -5.74 1.58
CA GLY A 56 -5.68 -6.35 2.53
C GLY A 56 -4.24 -5.91 2.24
N TYR A 57 -3.59 -5.28 3.21
CA TYR A 57 -2.19 -4.82 3.11
C TYR A 57 -1.34 -5.59 4.10
N THR A 58 -0.53 -6.50 3.58
CA THR A 58 0.31 -7.41 4.37
C THR A 58 1.70 -6.83 4.54
N VAL A 59 2.08 -6.49 5.77
CA VAL A 59 3.44 -6.08 6.11
C VAL A 59 4.31 -7.32 6.24
N ILE A 60 5.42 -7.36 5.51
CA ILE A 60 6.32 -8.51 5.45
C ILE A 60 7.36 -8.45 6.57
N GLY A 61 7.54 -9.57 7.25
CA GLY A 61 8.48 -9.75 8.35
C GLY A 61 8.86 -11.22 8.56
N MET A 62 9.41 -11.56 9.73
CA MET A 62 9.51 -12.96 10.15
C MET A 62 8.13 -13.56 10.41
N GLU A 63 7.24 -12.75 10.98
CA GLU A 63 5.80 -13.03 11.08
C GLU A 63 5.06 -11.88 10.42
N ASN A 64 4.34 -12.20 9.35
CA ASN A 64 3.58 -11.23 8.55
C ASN A 64 2.30 -10.82 9.28
N PHE A 65 1.83 -9.62 8.98
CA PHE A 65 0.53 -9.15 9.46
C PHE A 65 -0.23 -8.39 8.40
N THR A 66 -1.52 -8.67 8.27
CA THR A 66 -2.40 -8.05 7.27
C THR A 66 -3.34 -7.05 7.92
N VAL A 67 -3.28 -5.81 7.45
CA VAL A 67 -4.26 -4.78 7.77
C VAL A 67 -5.40 -4.88 6.77
N GLU A 68 -6.52 -5.43 7.21
CA GLU A 68 -7.75 -5.56 6.42
C GLU A 68 -8.62 -4.30 6.58
N ILE A 69 -8.95 -3.64 5.47
CA ILE A 69 -9.78 -2.42 5.45
C ILE A 69 -11.04 -2.56 4.58
N GLY A 70 -11.29 -3.76 4.06
CA GLY A 70 -12.42 -4.08 3.19
C GLY A 70 -13.76 -4.10 3.93
N GLU A 71 -14.80 -3.69 3.22
CA GLU A 71 -16.21 -3.81 3.59
C GLU A 71 -16.93 -4.67 2.54
N ASN A 72 -17.95 -5.42 2.97
CA ASN A 72 -18.73 -6.28 2.07
C ASN A 72 -19.34 -5.53 0.87
N THR A 73 -19.58 -4.21 1.00
CA THR A 73 -20.21 -3.38 -0.05
C THR A 73 -19.22 -2.73 -1.02
N ASP A 74 -17.91 -2.87 -0.82
CA ASP A 74 -16.93 -2.11 -1.63
C ASP A 74 -16.93 -2.52 -3.09
N ASN A 75 -17.02 -3.83 -3.37
CA ASN A 75 -17.07 -4.33 -4.74
C ASN A 75 -18.33 -3.84 -5.47
N GLU A 76 -19.47 -3.78 -4.79
CA GLU A 76 -20.72 -3.25 -5.34
C GLU A 76 -20.60 -1.75 -5.65
N ARG A 77 -20.01 -0.97 -4.73
CA ARG A 77 -19.77 0.47 -4.92
C ARG A 77 -18.81 0.71 -6.08
N LEU A 78 -17.72 -0.05 -6.16
CA LEU A 78 -16.72 0.05 -7.22
C LEU A 78 -17.33 -0.25 -8.58
N ASN A 79 -18.07 -1.37 -8.69
CA ASN A 79 -18.76 -1.73 -9.93
C ASN A 79 -19.79 -0.67 -10.32
N SER A 80 -20.57 -0.13 -9.38
CA SER A 80 -21.53 0.95 -9.66
C SER A 80 -20.88 2.23 -10.20
N ILE A 81 -19.65 2.56 -9.77
CA ILE A 81 -18.89 3.68 -10.31
C ILE A 81 -18.40 3.34 -11.72
N LEU A 82 -17.80 2.17 -11.90
CA LEU A 82 -17.18 1.78 -13.17
C LEU A 82 -18.19 1.50 -14.29
N GLU A 83 -19.33 0.87 -14.00
CA GLU A 83 -20.38 0.51 -14.96
C GLU A 83 -21.04 1.72 -15.63
N LYS A 84 -20.95 2.91 -15.02
CA LYS A 84 -21.39 4.18 -15.63
C LYS A 84 -20.52 4.58 -16.83
N HIS A 85 -19.43 3.87 -17.06
CA HIS A 85 -18.44 4.15 -18.08
C HIS A 85 -18.19 2.90 -18.92
N GLU A 86 -18.28 3.01 -20.25
CA GLU A 86 -17.98 1.93 -21.19
C GLU A 86 -16.45 1.73 -21.32
N LEU A 87 -15.82 1.25 -20.24
CA LEU A 87 -14.38 1.05 -20.16
C LEU A 87 -14.00 -0.40 -20.51
N SER A 88 -12.84 -0.58 -21.14
CA SER A 88 -12.25 -1.90 -21.26
C SER A 88 -11.72 -2.38 -19.92
N GLU A 89 -11.62 -3.71 -19.76
CA GLU A 89 -11.06 -4.33 -18.55
C GLU A 89 -9.63 -3.86 -18.26
N GLU A 90 -8.80 -3.68 -19.29
CA GLU A 90 -7.44 -3.15 -19.15
C GLU A 90 -7.42 -1.74 -18.55
N ILE A 91 -8.32 -0.86 -19.00
CA ILE A 91 -8.43 0.51 -18.45
C ILE A 91 -8.92 0.47 -17.00
N ILE A 92 -9.86 -0.43 -16.68
CA ILE A 92 -10.35 -0.61 -15.30
C ILE A 92 -9.20 -1.02 -14.37
N VAL A 93 -8.38 -1.99 -14.77
CA VAL A 93 -7.21 -2.43 -13.99
C VAL A 93 -6.25 -1.27 -13.75
N GLN A 94 -5.94 -0.48 -14.79
CA GLN A 94 -5.06 0.68 -14.66
C GLN A 94 -5.62 1.75 -13.71
N ILE A 95 -6.92 2.03 -13.77
CA ILE A 95 -7.59 2.98 -12.86
C ILE A 95 -7.51 2.49 -11.42
N LYS A 96 -7.83 1.21 -11.17
CA LYS A 96 -7.75 0.61 -9.83
C LYS A 96 -6.34 0.73 -9.27
N GLN A 97 -5.33 0.32 -10.05
CA GLN A 97 -3.93 0.41 -9.65
C GLN A 97 -3.53 1.84 -9.31
N ALA A 98 -3.85 2.81 -10.18
CA ALA A 98 -3.51 4.20 -9.93
C ALA A 98 -4.15 4.74 -8.64
N CYS A 99 -5.44 4.48 -8.42
CA CYS A 99 -6.14 4.91 -7.20
C CYS A 99 -5.55 4.27 -5.94
N GLU A 100 -5.22 2.98 -6.01
CA GLU A 100 -4.62 2.21 -4.92
C GLU A 100 -3.26 2.78 -4.52
N PHE A 101 -2.36 2.98 -5.49
CA PHE A 101 -1.04 3.56 -5.26
C PHE A 101 -1.11 4.98 -4.71
N ASP A 102 -1.98 5.83 -5.27
CA ASP A 102 -2.15 7.21 -4.81
C ASP A 102 -2.70 7.26 -3.38
N PHE A 103 -3.70 6.43 -3.08
CA PHE A 103 -4.28 6.33 -1.74
C PHE A 103 -3.24 5.86 -0.72
N PHE A 104 -2.53 4.78 -1.03
CA PHE A 104 -1.53 4.25 -0.12
C PHE A 104 -0.38 5.24 0.10
N THR A 105 0.06 5.93 -0.94
CA THR A 105 1.11 6.96 -0.84
C THR A 105 0.69 8.12 0.06
N ALA A 106 -0.59 8.54 -0.02
CA ALA A 106 -1.13 9.56 0.87
C ALA A 106 -1.17 9.09 2.33
N CYS A 107 -1.61 7.85 2.57
CA CYS A 107 -1.60 7.23 3.90
C CYS A 107 -0.19 7.16 4.47
N TRP A 108 0.79 6.70 3.68
CA TRP A 108 2.18 6.60 4.12
C TRP A 108 2.80 7.95 4.48
N THR A 109 2.50 8.99 3.69
CA THR A 109 2.95 10.36 3.97
C THR A 109 2.42 10.84 5.33
N GLU A 110 1.17 10.53 5.66
CA GLU A 110 0.59 10.87 6.96
C GLU A 110 1.20 10.07 8.12
N ILE A 111 1.53 8.79 7.90
CA ILE A 111 2.24 7.96 8.89
C ILE A 111 3.60 8.58 9.22
N GLU A 112 4.38 8.95 8.21
CA GLU A 112 5.70 9.59 8.43
C GLU A 112 5.58 10.90 9.22
N HIS A 113 4.57 11.72 8.91
CA HIS A 113 4.29 12.95 9.68
C HIS A 113 3.87 12.65 11.12
N THR A 114 3.01 11.65 11.33
CA THR A 114 2.50 11.29 12.65
C THR A 114 3.61 10.77 13.56
N LEU A 115 4.56 10.04 12.98
CA LEU A 115 5.67 9.44 13.71
C LEU A 115 6.92 10.33 13.78
N ASP A 116 6.89 11.51 13.15
CA ASP A 116 8.04 12.42 12.99
C ASP A 116 9.32 11.71 12.53
N ARG A 117 9.18 10.79 11.57
CA ARG A 117 10.30 9.99 11.04
C ARG A 117 10.07 9.63 9.58
N LYS A 118 11.17 9.61 8.82
CA LYS A 118 11.19 9.09 7.44
C LYS A 118 11.47 7.60 7.46
N ILE A 119 10.61 6.83 6.80
CA ILE A 119 10.69 5.37 6.75
C ILE A 119 10.48 4.95 5.32
N ARG A 120 11.41 4.15 4.81
CA ARG A 120 11.31 3.64 3.45
C ARG A 120 10.16 2.64 3.34
N CYS A 121 9.36 2.72 2.28
CA CYS A 121 8.29 1.77 2.01
C CYS A 121 8.23 1.39 0.54
N PHE A 122 8.06 0.10 0.32
CA PHE A 122 7.74 -0.49 -0.96
C PHE A 122 6.36 -1.13 -0.88
N LEU A 123 5.47 -0.73 -1.77
CA LEU A 123 4.15 -1.32 -1.94
C LEU A 123 4.19 -2.27 -3.15
N ILE A 124 3.87 -3.55 -2.96
CA ILE A 124 4.03 -4.60 -3.99
C ILE A 124 2.71 -5.30 -4.26
N GLU A 125 2.34 -5.41 -5.54
CA GLU A 125 1.26 -6.30 -5.98
C GLU A 125 1.82 -7.72 -6.19
N HIS A 126 1.60 -8.63 -5.24
CA HIS A 126 2.28 -9.93 -5.16
C HIS A 126 2.00 -10.84 -6.37
N GLY A 127 0.81 -10.77 -6.98
CA GLY A 127 0.45 -11.62 -8.12
C GLY A 127 1.23 -11.34 -9.41
N ILE A 128 1.79 -10.12 -9.55
CA ILE A 128 2.51 -9.69 -10.75
C ILE A 128 3.90 -9.09 -10.46
N LEU A 129 4.34 -9.13 -9.19
CA LEU A 129 5.60 -8.59 -8.67
C LEU A 129 5.90 -7.15 -9.11
N ARG A 130 4.84 -6.35 -9.30
CA ARG A 130 4.96 -4.93 -9.59
C ARG A 130 5.07 -4.18 -8.27
N GLY A 131 6.20 -3.52 -8.06
CA GLY A 131 6.43 -2.71 -6.88
C GLY A 131 6.28 -1.21 -7.16
N TRP A 132 6.03 -0.48 -6.09
CA TRP A 132 6.06 0.97 -6.05
C TRP A 132 6.88 1.40 -4.84
N ASP A 133 7.93 2.15 -5.10
CA ASP A 133 8.66 2.84 -4.07
C ASP A 133 7.87 4.10 -3.69
N VAL A 134 7.20 4.00 -2.54
CA VAL A 134 6.22 4.98 -2.07
C VAL A 134 6.87 6.33 -1.80
N ASN A 135 8.07 6.34 -1.22
CA ASN A 135 8.73 7.60 -0.85
C ASN A 135 9.27 8.35 -2.07
N ARG A 136 9.73 7.65 -3.12
CA ARG A 136 10.23 8.29 -4.35
C ARG A 136 9.17 8.43 -5.44
N ARG A 137 8.01 7.82 -5.26
CA ARG A 137 6.91 7.81 -6.24
C ARG A 137 7.36 7.26 -7.58
N GLN A 138 8.03 6.11 -7.53
CA GLN A 138 8.58 5.47 -8.72
C GLN A 138 8.20 3.98 -8.75
N LEU A 139 7.96 3.47 -9.97
CA LEU A 139 7.80 2.05 -10.20
C LEU A 139 9.11 1.33 -9.87
N VAL A 140 9.00 0.18 -9.23
CA VAL A 140 10.11 -0.74 -9.01
C VAL A 140 9.71 -2.16 -9.41
N ASP A 141 10.71 -2.93 -9.78
CA ASP A 141 10.58 -4.37 -9.93
C ASP A 141 10.66 -5.00 -8.53
N GLY A 142 9.64 -5.73 -8.10
CA GLY A 142 9.57 -6.28 -6.75
C GLY A 142 10.76 -7.19 -6.43
N GLU A 143 11.28 -7.89 -7.44
CA GLU A 143 12.46 -8.76 -7.30
C GLU A 143 13.76 -8.00 -7.04
N LYS A 144 13.79 -6.68 -7.29
CA LYS A 144 14.99 -5.84 -7.21
C LYS A 144 15.02 -4.94 -5.98
N ILE A 145 14.08 -5.08 -5.06
CA ILE A 145 14.02 -4.25 -3.84
C ILE A 145 15.30 -4.39 -3.02
N ASP A 146 15.78 -5.62 -2.81
CA ASP A 146 17.03 -5.88 -2.08
C ASP A 146 18.23 -5.24 -2.77
N GLU A 147 18.35 -5.35 -4.11
CA GLU A 147 19.42 -4.71 -4.86
C GLU A 147 19.39 -3.18 -4.74
N ILE A 148 18.19 -2.59 -4.73
CA ILE A 148 18.01 -1.13 -4.56
C ILE A 148 18.50 -0.72 -3.17
N LEU A 149 18.09 -1.46 -2.13
CA LEU A 149 18.44 -1.19 -0.74
C LEU A 149 19.93 -1.38 -0.46
N GLU A 150 20.56 -2.39 -1.06
CA GLU A 150 22.00 -2.64 -0.98
C GLU A 150 22.80 -1.51 -1.64
N LYS A 151 22.44 -1.12 -2.87
CA LYS A 151 23.11 0.00 -3.59
C LYS A 151 23.01 1.32 -2.84
N GLU A 152 21.97 1.50 -2.03
CA GLU A 152 21.73 2.70 -1.23
C GLU A 152 22.37 2.65 0.17
N GLY A 153 23.04 1.55 0.51
CA GLY A 153 23.66 1.36 1.82
C GLY A 153 22.67 1.34 2.97
N VAL A 154 21.40 1.00 2.71
CA VAL A 154 20.37 0.93 3.77
C VAL A 154 20.72 -0.15 4.79
N TYR A 155 21.37 -1.23 4.33
CA TYR A 155 21.83 -2.34 5.15
C TYR A 155 23.20 -2.12 5.83
N ASP A 156 23.99 -1.12 5.41
CA ASP A 156 25.41 -0.97 5.80
C ASP A 156 25.67 -0.48 7.25
N ASN A 157 24.64 -0.44 8.10
CA ASN A 157 24.79 -0.11 9.54
C ASN A 157 24.15 -1.18 10.45
N LEU A 158 24.21 -2.46 10.08
CA LEU A 158 23.87 -3.59 10.96
C LEU A 158 25.09 -4.03 11.80
#